data_AF-A0AAD2G8R4-F1
#
_entry.id   AF-A0AAD2G8R4-F1
#
_cell.length_a   1.000
_cell.length_b   1.000
_cell.length_c   1.000
_cell.angle_alpha   90.00
_cell.angle_beta   90.00
_cell.angle_gamma   90.00
#
_symmetry.space_group_name_H-M   'P 1'
#
loop_
_entity.id
_entity.type
_entity.pdbx_description
1 polymer ?
#
loop_
_entity_poly.entity_id
_entity_poly.type
_entity_poly.pdbx_seq_one_letter_code
_entity_poly.pdbx_strand_id
1 'polypeptide(L)'
;MTKKSKEELVQDLKEIESKVKKLIIDLDKERSDESGTNEREQEKKFPITLEIGDKVLIKKPKKGQETIGRIESFGRKFVTVKTATQMIKRIPQNLKRVGN
;
A
#
# COMPACT_ATOMS: atom_id res chain seq x y z
N MET A 1 -27.45 3.29 -36.86
CA MET A 1 -26.15 3.49 -36.19
C MET A 1 -25.34 4.47 -37.04
N THR A 2 -25.29 5.73 -36.63
CA THR A 2 -24.51 6.77 -37.30
C THR A 2 -23.03 6.52 -37.02
N LYS A 3 -22.24 6.28 -38.08
CA LYS A 3 -20.79 6.14 -37.97
C LYS A 3 -20.22 7.54 -37.71
N LYS A 4 -19.61 7.74 -36.53
CA LYS A 4 -18.85 8.96 -36.24
C LYS A 4 -17.75 9.15 -37.28
N SER A 5 -17.55 10.39 -37.70
CA SER A 5 -16.46 10.72 -38.61
C SER A 5 -15.10 10.51 -37.91
N LYS A 6 -14.02 10.34 -38.68
CA LYS A 6 -12.67 10.21 -38.11
C LYS A 6 -12.28 11.44 -37.28
N GLU A 7 -12.78 12.61 -37.65
CA GLU A 7 -12.50 13.87 -36.96
C GLU A 7 -13.25 13.96 -35.62
N GLU A 8 -14.50 13.49 -35.56
CA GLU A 8 -15.26 13.37 -34.31
C GLU A 8 -14.59 12.40 -33.35
N LEU A 9 -14.07 11.26 -33.84
CA LEU A 9 -13.33 10.30 -33.02
C LEU A 9 -12.03 10.89 -32.46
N VAL A 10 -11.32 11.72 -33.23
CA VAL A 10 -10.10 12.40 -32.78
C VAL A 10 -10.42 13.48 -31.74
N GLN A 11 -11.53 14.21 -31.90
CA GLN A 11 -12.00 15.15 -30.88
C GLN A 11 -12.39 14.43 -29.59
N ASP A 12 -13.16 13.34 -29.68
CA ASP A 12 -13.56 12.53 -28.53
C ASP A 12 -12.32 12.01 -27.76
N LEU A 13 -11.29 11.53 -28.48
CA LEU A 13 -10.04 11.07 -27.89
C LEU A 13 -9.29 12.18 -27.15
N LYS A 14 -9.21 13.39 -27.72
CA LYS A 14 -8.60 14.54 -27.04
C LYS A 14 -9.37 14.96 -25.79
N GLU A 15 -10.70 14.88 -25.85
CA GLU A 15 -11.56 15.19 -24.71
C GLU A 15 -11.37 14.17 -23.57
N ILE A 16 -11.28 12.88 -23.91
CA ILE A 16 -10.97 11.81 -22.95
C ILE A 16 -9.58 12.01 -22.34
N GLU A 17 -8.57 12.30 -23.15
CA GLU A 17 -7.20 12.54 -22.67
C GLU A 17 -7.14 13.71 -21.67
N SER A 18 -7.89 14.79 -21.94
CA SER A 18 -8.01 15.94 -21.04
C SER A 18 -8.69 15.57 -19.71
N LYS A 19 -9.80 14.81 -19.77
CA LYS A 19 -10.51 14.33 -18.57
C LYS A 19 -9.62 13.40 -17.72
N VAL A 20 -8.83 12.53 -18.36
CA VAL A 20 -7.89 11.62 -17.68
C VAL A 20 -6.77 12.42 -17.00
N LYS A 21 -6.16 13.40 -17.69
CA LYS A 21 -5.12 14.26 -17.08
C LYS A 21 -5.63 15.01 -15.86
N LYS A 22 -6.85 15.54 -15.94
CA LYS A 22 -7.49 16.22 -14.80
C LYS A 22 -7.71 15.27 -13.62
N LEU A 23 -8.21 14.05 -13.88
CA LEU A 23 -8.43 13.05 -12.84
C LEU A 23 -7.12 12.64 -12.14
N ILE A 24 -6.01 12.53 -12.88
CA ILE A 24 -4.68 12.25 -12.30
C ILE A 24 -4.28 13.37 -11.33
N ILE A 25 -4.44 14.64 -11.75
CA ILE A 25 -4.12 15.80 -10.91
C ILE A 25 -5.00 15.85 -9.65
N ASP A 26 -6.29 15.59 -9.80
CA ASP A 26 -7.25 15.61 -8.68
C ASP A 26 -6.93 14.48 -7.67
N LEU A 27 -6.55 13.28 -8.14
CA LEU A 27 -6.11 12.18 -7.27
C LEU A 27 -4.79 12.47 -6.56
N ASP A 28 -3.83 13.12 -7.23
CA ASP A 28 -2.57 13.53 -6.60
C ASP A 28 -2.80 14.66 -5.57
N LYS A 29 -3.79 15.53 -5.80
CA LYS A 29 -4.23 16.53 -4.81
C LYS A 29 -4.94 15.89 -3.63
N GLU A 30 -5.87 14.96 -3.84
CA GLU A 30 -6.52 14.24 -2.74
C GLU A 30 -5.49 13.47 -1.87
N ARG A 31 -4.46 12.86 -2.50
CA ARG A 31 -3.32 12.28 -1.76
C ARG A 31 -2.53 13.31 -0.95
N SER A 32 -2.43 14.54 -1.46
CA SER A 32 -1.70 15.63 -0.80
C SER A 32 -2.53 16.27 0.33
N ASP A 33 -3.84 16.37 0.17
CA ASP A 33 -4.75 16.98 1.16
C ASP A 33 -5.11 16.00 2.29
N GLU A 34 -5.11 14.68 2.05
CA GLU A 34 -5.13 13.67 3.13
C GLU A 34 -3.82 13.60 3.94
N SER A 35 -2.80 14.38 3.53
CA SER A 35 -1.53 14.54 4.26
C SER A 35 -1.50 15.79 5.15
N GLY A 36 -2.61 16.52 5.23
CA GLY A 36 -2.75 17.76 6.00
C GLY A 36 -3.32 17.56 7.41
N THR A 37 -2.74 16.69 8.23
CA THR A 37 -2.79 16.72 9.71
C THR A 37 -2.02 15.52 10.25
N ASN A 38 -0.72 15.69 10.43
CA ASN A 38 0.04 15.24 11.61
C ASN A 38 1.48 15.70 11.45
N GLU A 39 1.76 16.76 12.19
CA GLU A 39 3.02 17.10 12.83
C GLU A 39 4.09 16.00 12.77
N ARG A 40 5.27 16.37 12.24
CA ARG A 40 6.59 15.88 12.70
C ARG A 40 6.65 14.40 13.15
N GLU A 41 6.48 13.46 12.23
CA GLU A 41 7.13 12.17 12.40
C GLU A 41 8.27 12.11 11.39
N GLN A 42 9.48 12.37 11.91
CA GLN A 42 10.72 11.93 11.30
C GLN A 42 10.47 10.55 10.69
N GLU A 43 10.69 10.41 9.38
CA GLU A 43 10.81 9.11 8.74
C GLU A 43 12.02 8.39 9.36
N LYS A 44 11.83 7.85 10.57
CA LYS A 44 12.63 6.74 11.07
C LYS A 44 12.32 5.61 10.12
N LYS A 45 13.07 5.55 9.01
CA LYS A 45 13.25 4.34 8.22
C LYS A 45 13.37 3.21 9.22
N PHE A 46 12.35 2.35 9.27
CA PHE A 46 12.40 1.19 10.14
C PHE A 46 13.70 0.45 9.79
N PRO A 47 14.60 0.16 10.76
CA PRO A 47 15.94 -0.36 10.47
C PRO A 47 15.97 -1.78 9.89
N ILE A 48 14.80 -2.33 9.54
CA ILE A 48 14.65 -3.67 8.98
C ILE A 48 13.87 -3.50 7.68
N THR A 49 14.57 -3.62 6.56
CA THR A 49 13.96 -3.77 5.24
C THR A 49 13.23 -5.12 5.25
N LEU A 50 11.93 -5.09 5.49
CA LEU A 50 11.06 -6.26 5.42
C LEU A 50 10.40 -6.28 4.05
N GLU A 51 10.31 -7.46 3.45
CA GLU A 51 9.70 -7.64 2.14
C GLU A 51 8.53 -8.62 2.17
N ILE A 52 7.65 -8.56 1.18
CA ILE A 52 6.55 -9.52 1.04
C ILE A 52 7.15 -10.89 0.77
N GLY A 53 6.67 -11.91 1.48
CA GLY A 53 7.21 -13.27 1.44
C GLY A 53 8.27 -13.57 2.50
N ASP A 54 8.85 -12.55 3.14
CA ASP A 54 9.84 -12.74 4.19
C ASP A 54 9.26 -13.55 5.35
N LYS A 55 10.04 -14.53 5.82
CA LYS A 55 9.74 -15.25 7.06
C LYS A 55 10.18 -14.40 8.23
N VAL A 56 9.25 -14.13 9.16
CA VAL A 56 9.46 -13.22 10.29
C VAL A 56 9.08 -13.85 11.62
N LEU A 57 9.85 -13.50 12.66
CA LEU A 57 9.55 -13.75 14.06
C LEU A 57 8.73 -12.57 14.59
N ILE A 58 7.59 -12.89 15.20
CA ILE A 58 6.69 -11.95 15.84
C ILE A 58 7.11 -11.80 17.30
N LYS A 59 7.65 -10.63 17.66
CA LYS A 59 7.97 -10.29 19.04
C LYS A 59 6.67 -10.12 19.82
N LYS A 60 6.63 -10.70 21.03
CA LYS A 60 5.47 -10.63 21.96
C LYS A 60 4.16 -11.08 21.26
N PRO A 61 4.03 -12.36 20.86
CA PRO A 61 2.75 -12.88 20.39
C PRO A 61 1.69 -12.75 21.48
N LYS A 62 0.41 -12.53 21.12
CA LYS A 62 -0.68 -12.65 22.10
C LYS A 62 -0.85 -14.13 22.45
N LYS A 63 -1.51 -14.42 23.60
CA LYS A 63 -1.82 -15.80 24.01
C LYS A 63 -2.52 -16.55 22.86
N GLY A 64 -2.00 -17.71 22.47
CA GLY A 64 -2.53 -18.51 21.35
C GLY A 64 -2.11 -18.06 19.95
N GLN A 65 -1.28 -17.02 19.81
CA GLN A 65 -0.71 -16.65 18.51
C GLN A 65 0.65 -17.31 18.28
N GLU A 66 0.88 -17.73 17.05
CA GLU A 66 2.15 -18.27 16.63
C GLU A 66 3.24 -17.19 16.61
N THR A 67 4.48 -17.62 16.84
CA THR A 67 5.66 -16.75 16.91
C THR A 67 6.30 -16.52 15.55
N ILE A 68 5.97 -17.31 14.53
CA ILE A 68 6.58 -17.25 13.20
C ILE A 68 5.48 -17.18 12.15
N GLY A 69 5.71 -16.36 11.12
CA GLY A 69 4.87 -16.34 9.93
C GLY A 69 5.61 -15.75 8.73
N ARG A 70 4.88 -15.55 7.63
CA ARG A 70 5.37 -14.88 6.42
C ARG A 70 4.63 -13.58 6.19
N ILE A 71 5.33 -12.55 5.74
CA ILE A 71 4.69 -11.29 5.38
C ILE A 71 3.85 -11.50 4.12
N GLU A 72 2.58 -11.08 4.19
CA GLU A 72 1.66 -11.13 3.05
C GLU A 72 1.39 -9.75 2.48
N SER A 73 1.29 -8.71 3.33
CA SER A 73 1.05 -7.35 2.85
C SER A 73 1.53 -6.27 3.82
N PHE A 74 1.75 -5.08 3.28
CA PHE A 74 2.07 -3.87 4.03
C PHE A 74 0.90 -2.88 3.96
N GLY A 75 0.42 -2.45 5.11
CA GLY A 75 -0.42 -1.27 5.25
C GLY A 75 0.38 -0.10 5.82
N ARG A 76 -0.24 1.09 5.88
CA ARG A 76 0.41 2.34 6.32
C ARG A 76 1.07 2.26 7.71
N LYS A 77 0.45 1.54 8.66
CA LYS A 77 0.94 1.40 10.06
C LYS A 77 1.22 -0.03 10.50
N PHE A 78 0.74 -1.02 9.74
CA PHE A 78 0.76 -2.42 10.13
C PHE A 78 1.18 -3.31 8.96
N VAL A 79 1.89 -4.37 9.28
CA VAL A 79 2.23 -5.48 8.39
C VAL A 79 1.30 -6.63 8.70
N THR A 80 0.76 -7.25 7.65
CA THR A 80 -0.02 -8.48 7.77
C THR A 80 0.92 -9.67 7.60
N VAL A 81 0.92 -10.54 8.59
CA VAL A 81 1.73 -11.76 8.62
C VAL A 81 0.80 -12.97 8.62
N LYS A 82 1.00 -13.87 7.67
CA LYS A 82 0.35 -15.17 7.60
C LYS A 82 1.11 -16.18 8.44
N THR A 83 0.48 -16.69 9.49
CA THR A 83 0.99 -17.84 10.25
C THR A 83 0.32 -19.13 9.74
N ALA A 84 0.61 -20.30 10.30
CA ALA A 84 -0.02 -21.54 9.86
C ALA A 84 -1.53 -21.56 10.17
N THR A 85 -1.93 -20.90 11.26
CA THR A 85 -3.30 -20.92 11.79
C THR A 85 -4.12 -19.68 11.44
N GLN A 86 -3.50 -18.52 11.22
CA GLN A 86 -4.24 -17.27 11.09
C GLN A 86 -3.45 -16.15 10.40
N MET A 87 -4.16 -15.08 10.06
CA MET A 87 -3.61 -13.82 9.60
C MET A 87 -3.52 -12.84 10.77
N ILE A 88 -2.34 -12.28 11.02
CA ILE A 88 -2.13 -11.32 12.12
C ILE A 88 -1.64 -9.97 11.61
N LYS A 89 -2.11 -8.90 12.25
CA LYS A 89 -1.59 -7.54 12.01
C LYS A 89 -0.59 -7.16 13.10
N ARG A 90 0.57 -6.66 12.69
CA ARG A 90 1.65 -6.25 13.60
C ARG A 90 2.33 -4.98 13.14
N ILE A 91 2.78 -4.19 14.09
CA ILE A 91 3.64 -3.04 13.82
C ILE A 91 5.00 -3.58 13.34
N PRO A 92 5.62 -3.00 12.29
CA PRO A 92 6.88 -3.50 11.73
C PRO A 92 7.99 -3.69 12.77
N GLN A 93 8.08 -2.80 13.77
CA GLN A 93 9.05 -2.89 14.89
C GLN A 93 8.96 -4.20 15.69
N ASN A 94 7.79 -4.84 15.71
CA ASN A 94 7.56 -6.11 16.39
C ASN A 94 7.85 -7.33 15.50
N LEU A 95 8.42 -7.13 14.31
CA LEU A 95 8.81 -8.20 13.41
C LEU A 95 10.34 -8.24 13.29
N LYS A 96 10.89 -9.44 13.14
CA LYS A 96 12.31 -9.66 12.86
C LYS A 96 12.43 -10.73 11.77
N ARG A 97 13.09 -10.45 10.65
CA ARG A 97 13.35 -11.45 9.61
C ARG A 97 14.12 -12.63 10.18
N VAL A 98 13.75 -13.84 9.76
CA VAL A 98 14.36 -15.11 10.19
C VAL A 98 14.69 -15.92 8.95
N GLY A 99 15.98 -16.05 8.64
CA GLY A 99 16.49 -16.77 7.48
C GLY A 99 16.64 -15.89 6.23
N ASN A 100 17.66 -16.21 5.45
CA ASN A 100 17.78 -15.83 4.05
C ASN A 100 17.13 -16.92 3.19
#